data_AF-A0A964ZZ51-F1
#
_entry.id   AF-A0A964ZZ51-F1
#
_cell.length_a   1.000
_cell.length_b   1.000
_cell.length_c   1.000
_cell.angle_alpha   90.00
_cell.angle_beta   90.00
_cell.angle_gamma   90.00
#
_symmetry.space_group_name_H-M   'P 1'
#
loop_
_entity.id
_entity.type
_entity.pdbx_description
1 polymer ?
#
loop_
_entity_poly.entity_id
_entity_poly.type
_entity_poly.pdbx_seq_one_letter_code
_entity_poly.pdbx_strand_id
1 'polypeptide(L)' 'QGGDDPIVRSVIQLAHSLNMSVVAEWVTTQDQAQRLRLLGCDFLQGNFISEPVLAHEFGAQVVQTRAN' A
#
# COMPACT_ATOMS: atom_id res chain seq x y z
N GLN A 1 5.48 -18.19 0.09
CA GLN A 1 6.32 -18.62 1.24
C GLN A 1 7.42 -17.58 1.39
N GLY A 2 7.32 -16.66 2.35
CA GLY A 2 8.11 -15.43 2.35
C GLY A 2 8.78 -15.15 3.69
N GLY A 3 10.09 -14.87 3.62
CA GLY A 3 10.94 -14.61 4.79
C GLY A 3 10.69 -13.27 5.48
N ASP A 4 10.05 -12.31 4.81
CA ASP A 4 10.00 -10.92 5.30
C ASP A 4 8.72 -10.56 6.07
N ASP A 5 7.70 -11.44 6.04
CA ASP A 5 6.43 -11.19 6.74
C ASP A 5 6.54 -10.91 8.23
N PRO A 6 7.41 -11.62 8.98
CA PRO A 6 7.59 -11.32 10.40
C PRO A 6 8.05 -9.88 10.63
N ILE A 7 8.92 -9.35 9.77
CA ILE A 7 9.41 -7.96 9.86
C ILE A 7 8.28 -7.00 9.51
N VAL A 8 7.64 -7.20 8.35
CA VAL A 8 6.54 -6.35 7.88
C VAL A 8 5.43 -6.28 8.93
N ARG A 9 5.00 -7.43 9.46
CA ARG A 9 3.99 -7.50 10.53
C ARG A 9 4.43 -6.76 11.79
N SER A 10 5.68 -6.91 12.21
CA SER A 10 6.20 -6.25 13.42
C SER A 10 6.21 -4.73 13.25
N VAL A 11 6.57 -4.22 12.07
CA VAL A 11 6.54 -2.78 11.76
C VAL A 11 5.11 -2.25 11.76
N ILE A 12 4.16 -2.96 11.14
CA ILE A 12 2.73 -2.57 11.16
C ILE A 12 2.22 -2.51 12.60
N GLN A 13 2.47 -3.55 13.39
CA GLN A 13 2.05 -3.62 14.79
C GLN A 13 2.67 -2.50 15.64
N LEU A 14 3.94 -2.17 15.41
CA LEU A 14 4.61 -1.06 16.08
C LEU A 14 3.94 0.27 15.74
N ALA A 15 3.73 0.57 14.46
CA ALA A 15 3.05 1.80 14.02
C ALA A 15 1.67 1.94 14.69
N HIS A 16 0.87 0.87 14.66
CA HIS A 16 -0.46 0.87 15.27
C HIS A 16 -0.41 1.04 16.80
N SER A 17 0.55 0.42 17.49
CA SER A 17 0.72 0.61 18.95
C SER A 17 1.08 2.06 19.33
N LEU A 18 1.66 2.81 18.39
CA LEU A 18 1.98 4.23 18.53
C LEU A 18 0.86 5.15 18.02
N ASN A 19 -0.30 4.60 17.67
CA ASN A 19 -1.41 5.30 17.02
C ASN A 19 -1.01 6.01 15.71
N MET A 20 -0.08 5.41 14.96
CA MET A 20 0.36 5.90 13.64
C MET A 20 -0.24 5.04 12.53
N SER A 21 -0.54 5.67 11.39
CA SER A 21 -0.84 4.95 10.16
C SER A 21 0.45 4.53 9.44
N VAL A 22 0.38 3.43 8.68
CA VAL A 22 1.50 2.89 7.91
C VAL A 22 1.17 2.82 6.41
N VAL A 23 2.13 3.24 5.59
CA VAL A 23 2.12 3.06 4.14
C VAL A 23 3.17 2.04 3.73
N ALA A 24 2.76 1.04 2.96
CA ALA A 24 3.69 0.17 2.25
C ALA A 24 3.96 0.75 0.86
N GLU A 25 5.19 1.22 0.66
CA GLU A 25 5.66 1.75 -0.62
C GLU A 25 6.15 0.63 -1.55
N TRP A 26 6.07 0.85 -2.86
CA TRP A 26 6.53 -0.05 -3.93
C TRP A 26 5.75 -1.37 -4.11
N VAL A 27 4.44 -1.34 -3.87
CA VAL A 27 3.54 -2.46 -4.20
C VAL A 27 3.34 -2.56 -5.71
N THR A 28 3.78 -3.67 -6.30
CA THR A 28 3.79 -3.90 -7.77
C THR A 28 2.94 -5.08 -8.20
N THR A 29 2.49 -5.94 -7.28
CA THR A 29 1.65 -7.10 -7.59
C THR A 29 0.40 -7.19 -6.72
N GLN A 30 -0.64 -7.87 -7.24
CA GLN A 30 -1.87 -8.14 -6.51
C GLN A 30 -1.61 -8.98 -5.25
N ASP A 31 -0.72 -9.96 -5.32
CA ASP A 31 -0.37 -10.81 -4.18
C ASP A 31 0.27 -10.01 -3.03
N GLN A 32 1.14 -9.04 -3.35
CA GLN A 32 1.70 -8.13 -2.35
C GLN A 32 0.60 -7.31 -1.69
N ALA A 33 -0.30 -6.72 -2.49
CA ALA A 33 -1.41 -5.92 -1.98
C ALA A 33 -2.34 -6.74 -1.07
N GLN A 34 -2.72 -7.95 -1.48
CA GLN A 34 -3.56 -8.85 -0.67
C GLN A 34 -2.87 -9.23 0.64
N ARG A 35 -1.57 -9.56 0.59
CA ARG A 35 -0.79 -9.92 1.78
C ARG A 35 -0.68 -8.76 2.76
N LEU A 36 -0.35 -7.56 2.27
CA LEU A 36 -0.26 -6.34 3.09
C LEU A 36 -1.61 -5.98 3.72
N ARG A 37 -2.71 -6.15 2.97
CA ARG A 37 -4.07 -5.98 3.49
C ARG A 37 -4.38 -6.98 4.61
N LEU A 38 -4.00 -8.25 4.46
CA LEU A 38 -4.18 -9.27 5.50
C LEU A 38 -3.33 -9.01 6.75
N LEU A 39 -2.15 -8.40 6.58
CA LEU A 39 -1.29 -7.98 7.68
C LEU A 39 -1.76 -6.70 8.38
N GLY A 40 -2.77 -6.01 7.84
CA GLY A 40 -3.35 -4.80 8.43
C GLY A 40 -2.66 -3.50 8.02
N CYS A 41 -1.95 -3.45 6.89
CA CYS A 41 -1.39 -2.19 6.39
C CYS A 41 -2.51 -1.20 6.00
N ASP A 42 -2.37 0.08 6.36
CA ASP A 42 -3.42 1.09 6.16
C ASP A 42 -3.47 1.59 4.71
N PHE A 43 -2.30 1.85 4.12
CA PHE A 43 -2.16 2.43 2.79
C PHE A 43 -1.14 1.67 1.96
N LEU A 44 -1.40 1.62 0.65
CA LEU A 44 -0.49 1.04 -0.33
C LEU A 44 -0.09 2.11 -1.35
N GLN A 45 1.16 2.10 -1.75
CA GLN A 45 1.67 2.88 -2.88
C GLN A 45 2.51 2.00 -3.78
N GLY A 46 2.35 2.14 -5.09
CA GLY A 46 3.22 1.52 -6.10
C GLY A 46 2.51 1.28 -7.42
N ASN A 47 3.25 0.77 -8.40
CA ASN A 47 2.78 0.59 -9.78
C ASN A 47 1.58 -0.36 -9.91
N PHE A 48 1.31 -1.20 -8.90
CA PHE A 48 0.06 -1.98 -8.85
C PHE A 48 -1.19 -1.08 -8.77
N ILE A 49 -1.08 0.07 -8.09
CA ILE A 49 -2.18 1.02 -7.93
C ILE A 49 -2.22 1.98 -9.13
N SER A 50 -1.09 2.59 -9.45
CA SER A 50 -0.91 3.49 -10.60
C SER A 50 0.58 3.71 -10.82
N GLU A 51 0.97 3.95 -12.07
CA GLU A 51 2.27 4.56 -12.39
C GLU A 51 2.33 6.01 -11.86
N PRO A 52 3.53 6.58 -11.63
CA PRO A 52 3.70 8.01 -11.35
C PRO A 52 3.22 8.87 -12.51
N VAL A 53 2.50 9.94 -12.20
CA VAL A 53 1.81 10.75 -13.22
C VAL A 53 2.11 12.23 -13.06
N LEU A 54 1.92 13.00 -14.14
CA LEU A 54 2.16 14.43 -14.09
C LEU A 54 1.08 15.12 -13.25
N ALA A 55 1.43 16.25 -12.63
CA ALA A 55 0.52 16.97 -11.73
C ALA A 55 -0.81 17.36 -12.41
N HIS A 56 -0.79 17.68 -13.70
CA HIS A 56 -1.99 18.03 -14.46
C HIS A 56 -2.87 16.82 -14.81
N GLU A 57 -2.34 15.60 -14.74
CA GLU A 57 -3.05 14.35 -15.01
C GLU A 57 -3.67 13.75 -13.73
N PHE A 58 -3.08 14.04 -12.57
CA PHE A 58 -3.45 13.46 -11.28
C PHE A 58 -4.96 13.56 -10.98
N GLY A 59 -5.54 14.75 -11.18
CA GLY A 59 -6.97 14.97 -10.89
C GLY A 59 -7.91 14.09 -11.71
N ALA A 60 -7.59 13.85 -12.99
CA ALA A 60 -8.40 13.00 -13.86
C ALA A 60 -8.30 11.51 -13.47
N GLN A 61 -7.10 11.06 -13.08
CA GLN A 61 -6.84 9.67 -12.73
C GLN A 61 -7.41 9.28 -11.37
N VAL A 62 -7.29 10.15 -10.35
CA VAL A 62 -7.83 9.88 -9.01
C VAL A 62 -9.34 9.67 -9.01
N VAL A 63 -10.07 10.32 -9.92
CA VAL A 63 -11.52 10.13 -10.10
C VAL A 63 -11.84 8.75 -10.67
N GLN A 64 -10.99 8.20 -11.54
CA GLN A 64 -11.19 6.89 -12.16
C GLN A 64 -10.88 5.74 -11.19
N THR A 65 -9.87 5.86 -10.34
CA THR A 65 -9.46 4.78 -9.42
C THR A 65 -10.48 4.48 -8.32
N ARG A 66 -11.37 5.42 -7.97
CA ARG A 66 -12.45 5.20 -6.97
C ARG A 66 -13.63 4.38 -7.48
N ALA A 67 -13.71 4.10 -8.79
CA ALA A 67 -14.87 3.48 -9.43
C ALA A 67 -14.77 1.95 -9.59
N ASN A 68 -13.71 1.31 -9.11
CA ASN A 68 -13.50 -0.15 -9.16
C ASN A 68 -13.46 -0.78 -7.76
#